data_AF-A0A133XTV9-F1
#
_entry.id   AF-A0A133XTV9-F1
#
_cell.length_a   1.000
_cell.length_b   1.000
_cell.length_c   1.000
_cell.angle_alpha   90.00
_cell.angle_beta   90.00
_cell.angle_gamma   90.00
#
_symmetry.space_group_name_H-M   'P 1'
#
loop_
_entity.id
_entity.type
_entity.pdbx_description
1 polymer ?
#
loop_
_entity_poly.entity_id
_entity_poly.type
_entity_poly.pdbx_seq_one_letter_code
_entity_poly.pdbx_strand_id
1 'polypeptide(L)'
;MAHHQQALEYDLMVRTHFTLDDLGRSLPWRALFSFISGLDKTSLLWQQMHQDRQDEALWESPAVLPQLVALLVDELRSMQYIYTASHSEHAVKQPEPIPRPGIKQKKADVKRFGSKPVTKQEFETFWSSRKED
;
A
#
# COMPACT_ATOMS: atom_id res chain seq x y z
N MET A 1 -17.12 27.52 10.57
CA MET A 1 -18.33 26.68 10.40
C MET A 1 -18.24 25.80 9.15
N ALA A 2 -17.81 26.30 7.98
CA ALA A 2 -17.70 25.49 6.75
C ALA A 2 -16.60 24.40 6.74
N HIS A 3 -15.69 24.38 7.71
CA HIS A 3 -14.48 23.53 7.65
C HIS A 3 -14.74 22.02 7.77
N HIS A 4 -15.81 21.61 8.46
CA HIS A 4 -16.09 20.19 8.71
C HIS A 4 -17.30 19.66 7.92
N GLN A 5 -18.05 20.55 7.27
CA GLN A 5 -19.24 20.17 6.51
C GLN A 5 -18.88 19.23 5.36
N GLN A 6 -17.85 19.57 4.58
CA GLN A 6 -17.39 18.74 3.47
C GLN A 6 -16.93 17.35 3.93
N ALA A 7 -16.26 17.28 5.09
CA ALA A 7 -15.80 16.01 5.64
C ALA A 7 -16.94 15.13 6.14
N LEU A 8 -17.90 15.73 6.85
CA LEU A 8 -19.11 15.04 7.29
C LEU A 8 -19.93 14.52 6.09
N GLU A 9 -20.08 15.35 5.06
CA GLU A 9 -20.81 14.99 3.85
C GLU A 9 -20.13 13.85 3.08
N TYR A 10 -18.81 13.92 2.92
CA TYR A 10 -18.03 12.83 2.32
C TYR A 10 -18.22 11.51 3.08
N ASP A 11 -18.08 11.51 4.41
CA ASP A 11 -18.23 10.30 5.22
C ASP A 11 -19.66 9.74 5.17
N LEU A 12 -20.69 10.59 5.18
CA LEU A 12 -22.08 10.18 5.00
C LEU A 12 -22.29 9.48 3.64
N MET A 13 -21.79 10.07 2.56
CA MET A 13 -21.95 9.54 1.21
C MET A 13 -21.25 8.19 1.04
N VAL A 14 -20.00 8.07 1.52
CA VAL A 14 -19.19 6.86 1.35
C VAL A 14 -19.72 5.69 2.18
N ARG A 15 -20.23 5.96 3.38
CA ARG A 15 -20.61 4.91 4.34
C ARG A 15 -22.09 4.55 4.31
N THR A 16 -22.95 5.49 3.93
CA THR A 16 -24.41 5.32 4.06
C THR A 16 -25.21 5.71 2.83
N HIS A 17 -24.57 6.32 1.83
CA HIS A 17 -25.21 6.91 0.65
C HIS A 17 -26.19 8.07 0.93
N PHE A 18 -26.28 8.56 2.16
CA PHE A 18 -27.00 9.78 2.49
C PHE A 18 -26.14 11.03 2.30
N THR A 19 -26.83 12.15 2.13
CA THR A 19 -26.25 13.50 2.08
C THR A 19 -26.80 14.35 3.22
N LEU A 20 -26.26 15.57 3.40
CA LEU A 20 -26.83 16.50 4.38
C LEU A 20 -28.23 16.99 3.99
N ASP A 21 -28.56 16.95 2.70
CA ASP A 21 -29.89 17.32 2.18
C ASP A 21 -30.99 16.32 2.58
N ASP A 22 -30.63 15.08 2.95
CA ASP A 22 -31.56 14.06 3.41
C ASP A 22 -31.99 14.24 4.87
N LEU A 23 -31.34 15.16 5.58
CA LEU A 23 -31.51 15.38 7.01
C LEU A 23 -32.90 15.93 7.35
N GLY A 24 -33.56 15.27 8.30
CA GLY A 24 -34.93 15.61 8.70
C GLY A 24 -36.01 15.02 7.78
N ARG A 25 -35.62 14.31 6.72
CA ARG A 25 -36.53 13.48 5.90
C ARG A 25 -36.16 12.01 6.04
N SER A 26 -35.32 11.52 5.14
CA SER A 26 -34.85 10.13 5.08
C SER A 26 -33.79 9.84 6.14
N LEU A 27 -33.01 10.86 6.53
CA LEU A 27 -31.99 10.78 7.57
C LEU A 27 -32.47 11.49 8.84
N PRO A 28 -32.91 10.77 9.89
CA PRO A 28 -33.32 11.41 11.14
C PRO A 28 -32.11 11.95 11.92
N TRP A 29 -32.29 13.07 12.63
CA TRP A 29 -31.24 13.69 13.45
C TRP A 29 -30.56 12.72 14.42
N ARG A 30 -31.33 11.83 15.04
CA ARG A 30 -30.79 10.79 15.94
C ARG A 30 -29.81 9.84 15.23
N ALA A 31 -30.10 9.50 13.97
CA ALA A 31 -29.20 8.66 13.18
C ALA A 31 -27.92 9.42 12.82
N LEU A 32 -28.00 10.70 12.47
CA LEU A 32 -26.83 11.55 12.25
C LEU A 32 -25.94 11.63 13.51
N PHE A 33 -26.53 11.86 14.70
CA PHE A 33 -25.77 11.87 15.95
C PHE A 33 -25.13 10.52 16.25
N SER A 34 -25.86 9.41 16.03
CA SER A 34 -25.31 8.07 16.22
C SER A 34 -24.17 7.79 15.23
N PHE A 35 -24.28 8.28 13.99
CA PHE A 35 -23.26 8.16 12.97
C PHE A 35 -21.99 8.89 13.39
N ILE A 36 -22.09 10.17 13.74
CA ILE A 36 -20.94 11.00 14.15
C ILE A 36 -20.23 10.41 15.37
N SER A 37 -20.98 9.98 16.39
CA SER A 37 -20.42 9.37 17.60
C SER A 37 -19.76 8.00 17.35
N GLY A 38 -20.12 7.33 16.26
CA GLY A 38 -19.60 6.01 15.88
C GLY A 38 -18.56 6.03 14.76
N LEU A 39 -18.07 7.21 14.36
CA LEU A 39 -17.03 7.31 13.33
C LEU A 39 -15.72 6.69 13.83
N ASP A 40 -15.13 5.86 12.97
CA ASP A 40 -13.80 5.34 13.18
C ASP A 40 -12.74 6.43 12.99
N LYS A 41 -11.50 6.15 13.38
CA LYS A 41 -10.41 7.13 13.27
C LYS A 41 -9.99 7.39 11.82
N THR A 42 -10.37 6.50 10.90
CA THR A 42 -10.06 6.64 9.47
C THR A 42 -11.04 7.56 8.73
N SER A 43 -12.16 7.94 9.36
CA SER A 43 -13.10 8.94 8.85
C SER A 43 -12.44 10.30 8.64
N LEU A 44 -12.82 10.96 7.55
CA LEU A 44 -12.29 12.28 7.21
C LEU A 44 -12.71 13.33 8.26
N LEU A 45 -13.95 13.24 8.74
CA LEU A 45 -14.44 14.11 9.80
C LEU A 45 -13.68 13.87 11.10
N TRP A 46 -13.46 12.62 11.49
CA TRP A 46 -12.71 12.30 12.71
C TRP A 46 -11.28 12.87 12.65
N GLN A 47 -10.58 12.68 11.53
CA GLN A 47 -9.21 13.19 11.33
C GLN A 47 -9.13 14.72 11.36
N GLN A 48 -10.13 15.40 10.79
CA GLN A 48 -10.19 16.86 10.83
C GLN A 48 -10.49 17.40 12.24
N MET A 49 -11.29 16.68 13.03
CA MET A 49 -11.59 17.06 14.41
C MET A 49 -10.41 16.77 15.36
N HIS A 50 -9.55 15.80 15.02
CA HIS A 50 -8.48 15.31 15.86
C HIS A 50 -7.11 15.41 15.16
N GLN A 51 -6.77 16.62 14.71
CA GLN A 51 -5.52 16.87 13.98
C GLN A 51 -4.26 16.55 14.79
N ASP A 52 -4.34 16.61 16.11
CA ASP A 52 -3.30 16.23 17.05
C ASP A 52 -3.09 14.72 17.18
N ARG A 53 -4.04 13.91 16.69
CA ARG A 53 -4.05 12.44 16.79
C ARG A 53 -4.07 11.74 15.44
N GLN A 54 -3.52 12.39 14.41
CA GLN A 54 -3.43 11.82 13.06
C GLN A 54 -2.67 10.49 13.02
N ASP A 55 -1.70 10.31 13.91
CA ASP A 55 -0.96 9.05 14.02
C ASP A 55 -1.88 7.88 14.33
N GLU A 56 -2.89 8.05 15.19
CA GLU A 56 -3.83 6.98 15.51
C GLU A 56 -4.63 6.52 14.28
N ALA A 57 -5.03 7.46 13.44
CA ALA A 57 -5.72 7.18 12.18
C ALA A 57 -4.79 6.45 11.19
N LEU A 58 -3.49 6.76 11.20
CA LEU A 58 -2.49 6.07 10.38
C LEU A 58 -2.34 4.60 10.80
N TRP A 59 -2.29 4.32 12.11
CA TRP A 59 -2.17 2.95 12.63
C TRP A 59 -3.41 2.09 12.36
N GLU A 60 -4.59 2.70 12.29
CA GLU A 60 -5.85 2.02 11.92
C GLU A 60 -6.13 2.03 10.40
N SER A 61 -5.25 2.65 9.61
CA SER A 61 -5.46 2.78 8.17
C SER A 61 -5.45 1.42 7.48
N PRO A 62 -6.46 1.10 6.65
CA PRO A 62 -6.50 -0.16 5.91
C PRO A 62 -5.39 -0.26 4.86
N ALA A 63 -4.76 0.86 4.49
CA ALA A 63 -3.62 0.86 3.58
C ALA A 63 -2.30 0.54 4.30
N VAL A 64 -2.16 0.92 5.57
CA VAL A 64 -0.90 0.85 6.34
C VAL A 64 -0.83 -0.41 7.18
N LEU A 65 -1.91 -0.75 7.88
CA LEU A 65 -1.93 -1.89 8.81
C LEU A 65 -1.52 -3.21 8.15
N PRO A 66 -2.02 -3.59 6.95
CA PRO A 66 -1.58 -4.82 6.29
C PRO A 66 -0.09 -4.80 5.90
N GLN A 67 0.46 -3.63 5.57
CA GLN A 67 1.88 -3.50 5.23
C GLN A 67 2.77 -3.71 6.46
N LEU A 68 2.37 -3.17 7.61
CA LEU A 68 3.07 -3.34 8.87
C LEU A 68 3.05 -4.81 9.33
N VAL A 69 1.89 -5.46 9.26
CA VAL A 69 1.78 -6.89 9.58
C VAL A 69 2.63 -7.73 8.63
N ALA A 70 2.61 -7.44 7.33
CA ALA A 70 3.45 -8.13 6.37
C ALA A 70 4.95 -7.94 6.64
N LEU A 71 5.36 -6.72 7.06
CA LEU A 71 6.74 -6.44 7.46
C LEU A 71 7.17 -7.29 8.66
N LEU A 72 6.33 -7.36 9.70
CA LEU A 72 6.62 -8.20 10.88
C LEU A 72 6.78 -9.67 10.49
N VAL A 73 5.92 -10.19 9.62
CA VAL A 73 6.03 -11.58 9.15
C VAL A 73 7.31 -11.80 8.33
N ASP A 74 7.70 -10.86 7.48
CA ASP A 74 8.94 -10.94 6.72
C ASP A 74 10.19 -10.93 7.62
N GLU A 75 10.20 -10.13 8.68
CA GLU A 75 11.29 -10.09 9.66
C GLU A 75 11.39 -11.41 10.44
N LEU A 76 10.26 -11.96 10.90
CA LEU A 76 10.24 -13.26 11.57
C LEU A 76 10.76 -14.39 10.67
N ARG A 77 10.35 -14.40 9.40
CA ARG A 77 10.86 -15.36 8.40
C ARG A 77 12.35 -15.18 8.19
N SER A 78 12.84 -13.95 8.15
CA SER A 78 14.26 -13.64 7.99
C SER A 78 15.08 -14.12 9.21
N MET A 79 14.59 -13.92 10.43
CA MET A 79 15.23 -14.45 11.64
C MET A 79 15.28 -15.98 11.64
N GLN A 80 14.17 -16.63 11.30
CA GLN A 80 14.11 -18.10 11.18
C GLN A 80 15.09 -18.61 10.11
N TYR A 81 15.19 -17.91 8.98
CA TYR A 81 16.16 -18.22 7.94
C TYR A 81 17.60 -18.11 8.45
N ILE A 82 17.96 -17.02 9.14
CA ILE A 82 19.32 -16.83 9.67
C ILE A 82 19.68 -17.95 10.65
N TYR A 83 18.74 -18.31 11.54
CA TYR A 83 18.94 -19.39 12.50
C TYR A 83 19.11 -20.76 11.82
N THR A 84 18.23 -21.08 10.87
CA THR A 84 18.28 -22.38 10.16
C THR A 84 19.50 -22.48 9.25
N ALA A 85 19.86 -21.41 8.55
CA ALA A 85 21.02 -21.37 7.67
C ALA A 85 22.35 -21.48 8.42
N SER A 86 22.44 -20.97 9.65
CA SER A 86 23.66 -21.09 10.47
C SER A 86 23.85 -22.46 11.11
N HIS A 87 22.79 -23.27 11.21
CA HIS A 87 22.83 -24.60 11.82
C HIS A 87 22.61 -25.74 10.81
N SER A 88 22.53 -25.44 9.52
CA SER A 88 22.36 -26.44 8.47
C SER A 88 23.64 -26.65 7.69
N GLU A 89 23.97 -27.91 7.42
CA GLU A 89 25.03 -28.29 6.48
C GLU A 89 24.62 -28.10 5.00
N HIS A 90 23.35 -27.78 4.75
CA HIS A 90 22.78 -27.61 3.42
C HIS A 90 22.33 -26.17 3.16
N ALA A 91 22.34 -25.79 1.89
CA ALA A 91 21.86 -24.47 1.48
C ALA A 91 20.36 -24.34 1.74
N VAL A 92 20.01 -23.53 2.76
CA VAL A 92 18.63 -23.20 3.07
C VAL A 92 18.13 -22.10 2.12
N LYS A 93 16.89 -22.21 1.64
CA LYS A 93 16.29 -21.20 0.77
C LYS A 93 15.91 -19.96 1.58
N GLN A 94 16.39 -18.79 1.14
CA GLN A 94 15.97 -17.52 1.73
C GLN A 94 14.48 -17.25 1.45
N PRO A 95 13.69 -16.85 2.46
CA PRO A 95 12.28 -16.53 2.28
C PRO A 95 12.09 -15.35 1.32
N GLU A 96 11.01 -15.40 0.56
CA GLU A 96 10.58 -14.31 -0.31
C GLU A 96 9.62 -13.39 0.47
N PRO A 97 9.75 -12.05 0.33
CA PRO A 97 8.84 -11.10 0.99
C PRO A 97 7.39 -11.32 0.58
N ILE A 98 6.44 -11.09 1.50
CA ILE A 98 5.01 -11.13 1.18
C ILE A 98 4.70 -10.10 0.08
N PRO A 99 3.99 -10.49 -1.01
CA PRO A 99 3.60 -9.59 -2.08
C PRO A 99 2.79 -8.41 -1.54
N ARG A 100 3.27 -7.18 -1.75
CA ARG A 100 2.58 -5.95 -1.38
C ARG A 100 3.00 -4.77 -2.25
N PRO A 101 2.19 -3.71 -2.37
CA PRO A 101 2.51 -2.53 -3.17
C PRO A 101 3.89 -1.96 -2.81
N GLY A 102 4.67 -1.57 -3.83
CA GLY A 102 5.99 -0.97 -3.64
C GLY A 102 7.14 -1.92 -3.29
N ILE A 103 6.87 -3.19 -2.91
CA ILE A 103 7.92 -4.17 -2.62
C ILE A 103 8.27 -4.99 -3.86
N LYS A 104 9.52 -4.87 -4.29
CA LYS A 104 10.06 -5.64 -5.41
C LYS A 104 10.18 -7.11 -5.01
N GLN A 105 9.48 -7.97 -5.75
CA GLN A 105 9.72 -9.40 -5.64
C GLN A 105 11.05 -9.75 -6.30
N LYS A 106 11.83 -10.64 -5.68
CA LYS A 106 13.11 -11.13 -6.24
C LYS A 106 12.95 -11.77 -7.63
N LYS A 107 11.73 -12.18 -7.98
CA LYS A 107 11.37 -12.80 -9.26
C LYS A 107 10.39 -11.98 -10.09
N ALA A 108 10.19 -10.69 -9.78
CA ALA A 108 9.53 -9.83 -10.75
C ALA A 108 10.46 -9.78 -11.97
N ASP A 109 10.02 -10.32 -13.10
CA ASP A 109 10.71 -10.35 -14.39
C ASP A 109 11.17 -8.94 -14.81
N VAL A 110 12.27 -8.47 -14.23
CA VAL A 110 13.05 -7.40 -14.81
C VAL A 110 13.71 -8.05 -16.00
N LYS A 111 13.06 -8.00 -17.17
CA LYS A 111 13.71 -8.23 -18.46
C LYS A 111 14.96 -7.36 -18.49
N ARG A 112 16.11 -7.94 -18.13
CA ARG A 112 17.41 -7.29 -18.21
C ARG A 112 17.79 -7.24 -19.68
N PHE A 113 17.47 -6.12 -20.33
CA PHE A 113 18.01 -5.83 -21.65
C PHE A 113 19.49 -5.43 -21.50
N GLY A 114 20.37 -6.02 -22.31
CA GLY A 114 21.81 -5.67 -22.33
C GLY A 114 22.69 -6.36 -21.28
N SER A 115 22.28 -7.51 -20.71
CA SER A 115 23.09 -8.19 -19.68
C SER A 115 24.38 -8.84 -20.19
N LYS A 116 24.55 -8.96 -21.51
CA LYS A 116 25.76 -9.51 -22.14
C LYS A 116 26.48 -8.37 -22.87
N PRO A 117 27.81 -8.21 -22.70
CA PRO A 117 28.57 -7.29 -23.52
C PRO A 117 28.40 -7.70 -24.99
N VAL A 118 28.12 -6.71 -25.86
CA VAL A 118 28.04 -6.93 -27.31
C VAL A 118 29.38 -7.45 -27.79
N THR A 119 29.37 -8.62 -28.42
CA THR A 119 30.61 -9.19 -28.97
C THR A 119 31.09 -8.35 -30.15
N LYS A 120 32.42 -8.35 -30.40
CA LYS A 120 32.98 -7.61 -31.53
C LYS A 120 32.33 -8.00 -32.87
N GLN A 121 31.98 -9.27 -33.05
CA GLN A 121 31.31 -9.76 -34.26
C GLN A 121 29.90 -9.18 -34.42
N GLU A 122 29.11 -9.13 -33.35
CA GLU A 122 27.76 -8.53 -33.38
C GLU A 122 27.84 -7.03 -33.71
N PHE A 123 28.86 -6.34 -33.19
CA PHE A 123 29.09 -4.92 -33.49
C PHE A 123 29.50 -4.68 -34.96
N GLU A 124 30.44 -5.46 -35.47
CA GLU A 124 30.90 -5.35 -36.88
C GLU A 124 29.76 -5.65 -37.85
N THR A 125 28.90 -6.63 -37.54
CA THR A 125 27.73 -6.99 -38.37
C THR A 125 26.69 -5.88 -38.41
N PHE A 126 26.43 -5.23 -37.27
CA PHE A 126 25.55 -4.06 -37.21
C PHE A 126 26.13 -2.85 -37.95
N TRP A 127 27.45 -2.67 -37.90
CA TRP A 127 28.13 -1.54 -38.55
C TRP A 127 28.25 -1.72 -40.07
N SER A 128 28.44 -2.95 -40.55
CA SER A 128 28.49 -3.26 -41.98
C SER A 128 27.12 -3.18 -42.64
N SER A 129 26.05 -3.60 -41.98
CA SER A 129 24.68 -3.52 -42.53
C SER A 129 24.17 -2.09 -42.73
N ARG A 130 24.88 -1.08 -42.20
CA ARG A 130 24.58 0.35 -42.38
C ARG A 130 25.36 1.04 -43.49
N LYS A 131 26.32 0.34 -44.10
CA LYS A 131 27.16 0.87 -45.19
C LYS A 131 26.67 0.47 -46.59
N GLU A 132 25.63 -0.34 -46.68
CA GLU A 132 25.03 -0.80 -47.95
C GLU A 132 23.74 -0.04 -48.32
N ASP A 133 23.38 1.00 -47.57
CA ASP A 133 22.45 2.07 -47.97
C ASP A 133 23.24 3.37 -48.24
#